data_AF-A0A7C1YF37-F1
#
_entry.id   AF-A0A7C1YF37-F1
#
_cell.length_a   1.000
_cell.length_b   1.000
_cell.length_c   1.000
_cell.angle_alpha   90.00
_cell.angle_beta   90.00
_cell.angle_gamma   90.00
#
_symmetry.space_group_name_H-M   'P 1'
#
loop_
_entity.id
_entity.type
_entity.pdbx_description
1 polymer ?
#
loop_
_entity_poly.entity_id
_entity_poly.type
_entity_poly.pdbx_seq_one_letter_code
_entity_poly.pdbx_strand_id
1 'polypeptide(L)' 'MVTKKLLIDATHPEETRVVVLDGKRLENFDIEVKSRKQLKGNIYLAKVTRVEPSLQAAFVDYG' A
#
# COMPACT_ATOMS: atom_id res chain seq x y z
N MET A 1 -4.08 19.52 24.90
CA MET A 1 -3.54 18.89 23.67
C MET A 1 -4.69 18.67 22.72
N VAL A 2 -4.56 19.07 21.46
CA VAL A 2 -5.58 18.79 20.45
C VAL A 2 -5.46 17.31 20.05
N THR A 3 -6.60 16.62 19.94
CA THR A 3 -6.62 15.18 19.67
C THR A 3 -6.39 14.92 18.19
N LYS A 4 -5.38 14.10 17.87
CA LYS A 4 -5.23 13.55 16.52
C LYS A 4 -6.28 12.49 16.26
N LYS A 5 -6.92 12.55 15.09
CA LYS A 5 -7.95 11.59 14.66
C LYS A 5 -7.57 10.97 13.32
N LEU A 6 -7.74 9.65 13.23
CA LEU A 6 -7.71 8.91 11.98
C LEU A 6 -9.15 8.63 11.56
N LEU A 7 -9.58 9.17 10.42
CA LEU A 7 -10.89 8.90 9.83
C LEU A 7 -10.70 8.03 8.58
N ILE A 8 -11.50 6.97 8.48
CA ILE A 8 -11.48 6.03 7.35
C ILE A 8 -12.88 6.00 6.76
N ASP A 9 -13.00 6.30 5.48
CA ASP A 9 -14.25 6.22 4.72
C ASP A 9 -14.10 5.16 3.62
N ALA A 10 -14.88 4.09 3.78
CA ALA A 10 -14.97 2.96 2.86
C ALA A 10 -16.41 2.77 2.33
N THR A 11 -17.21 3.85 2.30
CA THR A 11 -18.60 3.81 1.80
C THR A 11 -18.66 3.47 0.31
N HIS A 12 -17.62 3.84 -0.43
CA HIS A 12 -17.50 3.63 -1.87
C HIS A 12 -16.65 2.38 -2.14
N PRO A 13 -17.17 1.35 -2.83
CA PRO A 13 -16.43 0.10 -3.06
C PRO A 13 -15.23 0.24 -4.01
N GLU A 14 -15.16 1.33 -4.78
CA GLU A 14 -14.08 1.65 -5.71
C GLU A 14 -12.87 2.32 -5.04
N GLU A 15 -13.07 2.98 -3.90
CA GLU A 15 -12.03 3.74 -3.21
C GLU A 15 -12.18 3.72 -1.68
N THR A 16 -11.05 3.68 -0.97
CA THR A 16 -11.01 3.92 0.47
C THR A 16 -10.23 5.20 0.73
N ARG A 17 -10.81 6.10 1.53
CA ARG A 17 -10.21 7.40 1.86
C ARG A 17 -9.78 7.42 3.31
N VAL A 18 -8.54 7.82 3.57
CA VAL A 18 -7.97 7.88 4.91
C VAL A 18 -7.50 9.29 5.20
N VAL A 19 -7.89 9.81 6.37
CA VAL A 19 -7.64 11.19 6.77
C VAL A 19 -7.02 11.23 8.15
N VAL A 20 -5.91 11.95 8.30
CA VAL A 20 -5.34 12.31 9.60
C VAL A 20 -5.68 13.77 9.89
N LEU A 21 -6.42 14.00 10.96
CA LEU A 21 -6.75 15.32 11.47
C LEU A 21 -5.96 15.63 12.74
N ASP A 22 -5.50 16.87 12.87
CA ASP A 22 -5.15 17.47 14.15
C ASP A 22 -6.26 18.47 14.53
N GLY A 23 -7.19 18.02 15.39
CA GLY A 23 -8.41 18.77 15.69
C GLY A 23 -9.36 18.87 14.50
N LYS A 24 -9.41 20.05 13.87
CA LYS A 24 -10.17 20.30 12.63
C LYS A 24 -9.28 20.53 11.41
N ARG A 25 -7.95 20.52 11.60
CA ARG A 25 -6.98 20.74 10.52
C ARG A 25 -6.65 19.41 9.86
N LEU A 26 -6.72 19.37 8.54
CA LEU A 26 -6.23 18.28 7.73
C LEU A 26 -4.69 18.27 7.76
N GLU A 27 -4.10 17.20 8.27
CA GLU A 27 -2.64 17.00 8.21
C GLU A 27 -2.27 16.09 7.04
N ASN A 28 -2.98 14.98 6.88
CA ASN A 28 -2.66 14.00 5.85
C ASN A 28 -3.94 13.43 5.22
N PHE A 29 -3.85 13.12 3.93
CA PHE A 29 -4.95 12.59 3.14
C PHE A 29 -4.41 11.56 2.16
N ASP A 30 -5.00 10.38 2.17
CA ASP A 30 -4.64 9.28 1.27
C ASP A 30 -5.91 8.65 0.67
N ILE A 31 -5.79 8.14 -0.56
CA ILE A 31 -6.85 7.42 -1.26
C ILE A 31 -6.26 6.14 -1.84
N GLU A 32 -6.83 5.02 -1.42
CA GLU A 32 -6.57 3.73 -2.03
C GLU A 32 -7.67 3.41 -3.05
N VAL A 33 -7.29 3.36 -4.33
CA VAL A 33 -8.22 3.03 -5.43
C VAL A 33 -8.11 1.54 -5.78
N LYS A 34 -9.23 0.84 -5.80
CA LYS A 34 -9.28 -0.62 -6.03
C LYS A 34 -8.68 -1.06 -7.37
N SER A 35 -8.77 -0.22 -8.39
CA SER A 35 -8.21 -0.49 -9.72
C SER A 35 -6.67 -0.44 -9.77
N ARG A 36 -6.03 0.16 -8.75
CA ARG A 36 -4.57 0.34 -8.69
C ARG A 36 -4.01 -0.32 -7.44
N LYS A 37 -3.79 -1.63 -7.51
CA LYS A 37 -3.15 -2.36 -6.41
C LYS A 37 -1.70 -1.89 -6.25
N GLN A 38 -1.37 -1.35 -5.07
CA GLN A 38 0.01 -1.04 -4.72
C GLN A 38 0.76 -2.34 -4.41
N LEU A 39 1.76 -2.67 -5.24
CA LEU A 39 2.60 -3.85 -5.04
C LEU A 39 3.92 -3.54 -4.33
N LYS A 40 4.32 -2.26 -4.30
CA LYS A 40 5.57 -1.82 -3.70
C LYS A 40 5.49 -1.90 -2.18
N GLY A 41 6.49 -2.55 -1.57
CA GLY A 41 6.57 -2.75 -0.12
C GLY A 41 5.92 -4.04 0.36
N ASN A 42 5.25 -4.78 -0.52
CA ASN A 42 4.68 -6.08 -0.18
C ASN A 42 5.80 -7.11 0.02
N ILE A 43 5.54 -8.04 0.93
CA ILE A 43 6.45 -9.15 1.26
C ILE A 43 5.73 -10.45 0.92
N TYR A 44 6.40 -11.31 0.17
CA TYR A 44 5.86 -12.59 -0.29
C TYR A 44 6.81 -13.73 0.07
N LEU A 45 6.25 -14.91 0.33
CA LEU A 45 6.99 -16.15 0.25
C LEU A 45 7.01 -16.60 -1.22
N ALA A 46 8.19 -16.68 -1.82
CA ALA A 46 8.35 -16.92 -3.25
C ALA A 46 9.26 -18.14 -3.52
N LYS A 47 9.07 -18.77 -4.68
CA LYS A 47 9.92 -19.86 -5.18
C LYS A 47 10.90 -19.34 -6.23
N VAL A 48 12.18 -19.66 -6.09
CA VAL A 48 13.17 -19.40 -7.15
C VAL A 48 12.86 -20.27 -8.35
N THR A 49 12.68 -19.67 -9.52
CA THR A 49 12.39 -20.38 -10.78
C THR A 49 13.63 -20.62 -11.62
N ARG A 50 14.57 -19.64 -11.65
CA ARG A 50 15.81 -19.72 -12.43
C ARG A 50 16.85 -18.77 -11.87
N VAL A 51 18.12 -19.20 -11.85
CA VAL A 51 19.27 -18.35 -11.53
C VAL A 51 20.01 -18.00 -12.82
N GLU A 52 20.32 -16.72 -13.01
CA GLU A 52 21.01 -16.19 -14.20
C GLU A 52 22.32 -15.50 -13.81
N PRO A 53 23.46 -16.24 -13.81
CA PRO A 53 24.74 -15.71 -13.35
C PRO A 53 25.23 -14.51 -14.15
N SER A 54 25.00 -14.48 -15.47
CA SER A 54 25.41 -13.37 -16.34
C SER A 54 24.76 -12.04 -15.97
N LEU A 55 23.55 -12.09 -15.39
CA LEU A 55 22.83 -10.91 -14.91
C LEU A 55 23.09 -10.65 -13.42
N GLN A 56 23.82 -11.54 -12.75
CA GLN A 56 23.97 -11.57 -11.29
C GLN A 56 22.61 -11.54 -10.58
N ALA A 57 21.63 -12.29 -11.12
CA ALA A 57 20.24 -12.22 -10.68
C ALA A 57 19.58 -13.62 -10.62
N ALA A 58 18.43 -13.69 -9.97
CA ALA A 58 17.54 -14.84 -10.00
C ALA A 58 16.09 -14.39 -10.20
N PHE A 59 15.35 -15.18 -10.97
CA PHE A 59 13.92 -15.01 -11.16
C PHE A 59 13.19 -15.78 -10.07
N VAL A 60 12.14 -15.16 -9.53
CA VAL A 60 11.28 -15.74 -8.50
C VAL A 60 9.82 -15.68 -8.94
N ASP A 61 9.07 -16.72 -8.62
CA ASP A 61 7.61 -16.75 -8.69
C ASP A 61 7.08 -16.51 -7.26
N TYR A 62 6.43 -15.37 -7.06
CA TYR A 62 5.92 -14.94 -5.76
C TYR A 62 4.40 -15.15 -5.60
N GLY A 63 3.78 -15.90 -6.53
CA GLY A 63 2.34 -16.14 -6.59
C GLY A 63 1.72 -15.59 -7.87
#